data_AF-A0A0F9ILK5-F1
#
_entry.id   AF-A0A0F9ILK5-F1
#
_cell.length_a   1.000
_cell.length_b   1.000
_cell.length_c   1.000
_cell.angle_alpha   90.00
_cell.angle_beta   90.00
_cell.angle_gamma   90.00
#
_symmetry.space_group_name_H-M   'P 1'
#
loop_
_entity.id
_entity.type
_entity.pdbx_description
1 polymer ?
#
loop_
_entity_poly.entity_id
_entity_poly.type
_entity_poly.pdbx_seq_one_letter_code
_entity_poly.pdbx_strand_id
1 'polypeptide(L)'
;MAPLLAAFGEQLQSADATQLQTEHRRIFTHILSLDCPPCETFYTASHIFQETQELSDIGGFFRAFGLEIADKERLDHISVELEFMHFLTYKEAYALTHHGPAKARLCRDVQRKFVQDHLGRWATRFAQRLGQKANGGYYGCLASLVEAFLTAEVEFLRAHPEAVAVSAEWRKQSPEDFSCPVAEGCQ
;
A
#
# COMPACT_ATOMS: atom_id res chain seq x y z
N MET A 1 -9.51 8.14 -16.17
CA MET A 1 -8.11 7.66 -16.28
C MET A 1 -7.32 8.31 -17.42
N ALA A 2 -7.79 8.30 -18.68
CA ALA A 2 -7.03 8.79 -19.85
C ALA A 2 -6.32 10.17 -19.70
N PRO A 3 -6.95 11.25 -19.21
CA PRO A 3 -6.27 12.53 -19.05
C PRO A 3 -5.15 12.50 -18.00
N LEU A 4 -5.29 11.68 -16.94
CA LEU A 4 -4.25 11.51 -15.91
C LEU A 4 -3.04 10.78 -16.47
N LEU A 5 -3.26 9.75 -17.30
CA LEU A 5 -2.19 9.04 -17.99
C LEU A 5 -1.44 9.94 -18.97
N ALA A 6 -2.15 10.80 -19.71
CA ALA A 6 -1.53 11.78 -20.61
C ALA A 6 -0.65 12.77 -19.83
N ALA A 7 -1.18 13.38 -18.76
CA ALA A 7 -0.42 14.30 -17.91
C ALA A 7 0.80 13.64 -17.27
N PHE A 8 0.66 12.41 -16.77
CA PHE A 8 1.79 11.64 -16.24
C PHE A 8 2.83 11.33 -17.33
N GLY A 9 2.39 10.97 -18.53
CA GLY A 9 3.27 10.72 -19.68
C GLY A 9 4.09 11.95 -20.08
N GLU A 10 3.49 13.13 -20.08
CA GLU A 10 4.19 14.41 -20.33
C GLU A 10 5.27 14.67 -19.26
N GLN A 11 4.92 14.50 -17.97
CA GLN A 11 5.89 14.63 -16.89
C GLN A 11 7.05 13.65 -17.06
N LEU A 12 6.77 12.38 -17.34
CA LEU A 12 7.77 11.33 -17.52
C LEU A 12 8.71 11.61 -18.70
N GLN A 13 8.20 12.12 -19.82
CA GLN A 13 9.02 12.49 -20.99
C GLN A 13 9.97 13.67 -20.71
N SER A 14 9.54 14.59 -19.86
CA SER A 14 10.32 15.77 -19.46
C SER A 14 11.23 15.53 -18.25
N ALA A 15 11.11 14.38 -17.60
CA ALA A 15 11.76 14.13 -16.32
C ALA A 15 13.26 13.86 -16.47
N ASP A 16 14.04 14.52 -15.62
CA ASP A 16 15.45 14.20 -15.41
C ASP A 16 15.62 13.26 -14.21
N ALA A 17 16.46 12.22 -14.36
CA ALA A 17 16.66 11.22 -13.31
C ALA A 17 17.25 11.81 -12.02
N THR A 18 18.12 12.83 -12.12
CA THR A 18 18.72 13.48 -10.95
C THR A 18 17.68 14.34 -10.22
N GLN A 19 16.85 15.06 -10.97
CA GLN A 19 15.72 15.80 -10.43
C GLN A 19 14.73 14.87 -9.72
N LEU A 20 14.32 13.77 -10.35
CA LEU A 20 13.43 12.78 -9.75
C LEU A 20 14.02 12.17 -8.47
N GLN A 21 15.31 11.82 -8.45
CA GLN A 21 15.96 11.32 -7.25
C GLN A 21 15.94 12.36 -6.12
N THR A 22 16.15 13.63 -6.45
CA THR A 22 16.11 14.73 -5.47
C THR A 22 14.70 14.90 -4.90
N GLU A 23 13.68 14.90 -5.76
CA GLU A 23 12.28 14.95 -5.33
C GLU A 23 11.87 13.73 -4.51
N HIS A 24 12.27 12.54 -4.92
CA HIS A 24 12.03 11.30 -4.18
C HIS A 24 12.57 11.41 -2.75
N ARG A 25 13.83 11.84 -2.60
CA ARG A 25 14.43 12.05 -1.28
C ARG A 25 13.70 13.11 -0.47
N ARG A 26 13.20 14.19 -1.09
CA ARG A 26 12.41 15.24 -0.42
C ARG A 26 11.05 14.71 0.07
N ILE A 27 10.40 13.85 -0.71
CA ILE A 27 9.06 13.35 -0.41
C ILE A 27 9.10 12.21 0.61
N PHE A 28 9.99 11.24 0.40
CA PHE A 28 10.04 9.97 1.16
C PHE A 28 11.20 9.90 2.18
N THR A 29 11.79 11.03 2.58
CA THR A 29 12.87 11.09 3.59
C THR A 29 12.45 10.50 4.93
N HIS A 30 13.32 9.69 5.53
CA HIS A 30 13.15 9.05 6.84
C HIS A 30 13.15 10.02 8.02
N ILE A 31 13.68 11.25 7.88
CA ILE A 31 13.86 12.20 9.00
C ILE A 31 12.64 13.14 9.16
N LEU A 32 11.79 13.24 8.13
CA LEU A 32 10.57 14.08 8.10
C LEU A 32 9.32 13.25 7.73
N SER A 33 9.36 11.92 7.95
CA SER A 33 8.59 10.92 7.16
C SER A 33 7.11 10.73 7.53
N LEU A 34 6.61 11.36 8.59
CA LEU A 34 5.24 11.10 9.06
C LEU A 34 4.15 11.79 8.22
N ASP A 35 4.51 12.70 7.32
CA ASP A 35 3.51 13.37 6.48
C ASP A 35 2.83 12.37 5.54
N CYS A 36 3.61 11.53 4.87
CA CYS A 36 3.14 10.62 3.82
C CYS A 36 3.95 9.32 3.82
N PRO A 37 3.95 8.55 4.93
CA PRO A 37 4.64 7.28 4.98
C PRO A 37 4.07 6.34 3.90
N PRO A 38 4.90 5.61 3.15
CA PRO A 38 4.44 4.74 2.07
C PRO A 38 4.10 3.32 2.56
N CYS A 39 3.60 3.16 3.79
CA CYS A 39 3.36 1.84 4.39
C CYS A 39 1.97 1.76 5.08
N GLU A 40 1.21 0.68 4.89
CA GLU A 40 -0.17 0.50 5.38
C GLU A 40 -0.29 0.78 6.87
N THR A 41 0.56 0.14 7.66
CA THR A 41 0.43 0.15 9.12
C THR A 41 0.57 1.56 9.70
N PHE A 42 1.19 2.50 8.97
CA PHE A 42 1.24 3.91 9.38
C PHE A 42 -0.13 4.62 9.37
N TYR A 43 -1.11 4.06 8.67
CA TYR A 43 -2.47 4.59 8.56
C TYR A 43 -3.49 3.76 9.35
N THR A 44 -3.24 2.46 9.52
CA THR A 44 -4.23 1.49 10.01
C THR A 44 -3.95 0.96 11.42
N ALA A 45 -2.69 0.87 11.84
CA ALA A 45 -2.33 0.31 13.13
C ALA A 45 -2.34 1.37 14.24
N SER A 46 -2.94 1.05 15.39
CA SER A 46 -3.08 1.91 16.59
C SER A 46 -2.12 1.56 17.74
N HIS A 47 -1.43 0.43 17.63
CA HIS A 47 -0.41 -0.03 18.56
C HIS A 47 0.44 -1.13 17.91
N ILE A 48 1.58 -1.46 18.52
CA ILE A 48 2.56 -2.41 17.97
C ILE A 48 1.99 -3.82 17.69
N PHE A 49 1.08 -4.30 18.55
CA PHE A 49 0.45 -5.61 18.33
C PHE A 49 -0.42 -5.62 17.06
N GLN A 50 -1.12 -4.52 16.75
CA GLN A 50 -1.94 -4.44 15.54
C GLN A 50 -1.05 -4.36 14.29
N GLU A 51 0.04 -3.59 14.34
CA GLU A 51 1.04 -3.56 13.27
C GLU A 51 1.59 -4.97 12.99
N THR A 52 1.94 -5.72 14.03
CA THR A 52 2.46 -7.10 13.91
C THR A 52 1.41 -8.03 13.28
N GLN A 53 0.14 -7.90 13.68
CA GLN A 53 -0.95 -8.70 13.14
C GLN A 53 -1.20 -8.40 11.65
N GLU A 54 -1.28 -7.12 11.27
CA GLU A 54 -1.48 -6.70 9.88
C GLU A 54 -0.32 -7.15 8.99
N LEU A 55 0.94 -6.97 9.43
CA LEU A 55 2.11 -7.46 8.70
C LEU A 55 2.11 -8.99 8.53
N SER A 56 1.64 -9.72 9.54
CA SER A 56 1.53 -11.18 9.49
C SER A 56 0.48 -11.65 8.47
N ASP A 57 -0.64 -10.93 8.38
CA ASP A 57 -1.73 -11.21 7.43
C ASP A 57 -1.28 -10.93 5.99
N ILE A 58 -0.69 -9.75 5.73
CA ILE A 58 -0.09 -9.40 4.43
C ILE A 58 0.95 -10.45 4.02
N GLY A 59 1.86 -10.82 4.92
CA GLY A 59 2.84 -11.87 4.65
C GLY A 59 2.20 -13.24 4.39
N GLY A 60 1.01 -13.51 4.95
CA GLY A 60 0.20 -14.69 4.68
C GLY A 60 -0.26 -14.75 3.23
N PHE A 61 -0.72 -13.62 2.66
CA PHE A 61 -1.03 -13.52 1.24
C PHE A 61 0.18 -13.86 0.37
N PHE A 62 1.33 -13.25 0.62
CA PHE A 62 2.52 -13.50 -0.21
C PHE A 62 2.97 -14.96 -0.16
N ARG A 63 3.03 -15.55 1.04
CA ARG A 63 3.39 -16.97 1.23
C ARG A 63 2.41 -17.92 0.56
N ALA A 64 1.11 -17.60 0.54
CA ALA A 64 0.10 -18.43 -0.14
C ALA A 64 0.34 -18.56 -1.65
N PHE A 65 1.08 -17.63 -2.25
CA PHE A 65 1.48 -17.65 -3.66
C PHE A 65 2.95 -18.02 -3.86
N GLY A 66 3.68 -18.39 -2.80
CA GLY A 66 5.10 -18.72 -2.85
C GLY A 66 5.99 -17.53 -3.17
N LEU A 67 5.57 -16.32 -2.77
CA LEU A 67 6.32 -15.09 -2.98
C LEU A 67 7.20 -14.78 -1.76
N GLU A 68 8.39 -14.23 -2.05
CA GLU A 68 9.33 -13.71 -1.06
C GLU A 68 9.55 -12.22 -1.31
N ILE A 69 9.72 -11.45 -0.23
CA ILE A 69 9.99 -10.02 -0.33
C ILE A 69 11.49 -9.79 -0.45
N ALA A 70 11.89 -8.87 -1.33
CA ALA A 70 13.28 -8.46 -1.44
C ALA A 70 13.76 -7.80 -0.14
N ASP A 71 15.01 -8.08 0.26
CA ASP A 71 15.63 -7.72 1.56
C ASP A 71 15.58 -6.25 2.00
N LYS A 72 15.04 -5.34 1.19
CA LYS A 72 15.14 -3.88 1.39
C LYS A 72 13.80 -3.16 1.54
N GLU A 73 12.68 -3.84 1.39
CA GLU A 73 11.37 -3.20 1.45
C GLU A 73 10.45 -3.85 2.49
N ARG A 74 9.55 -3.07 3.07
CA ARG A 74 8.56 -3.59 4.01
C ARG A 74 7.43 -4.32 3.26
N LEU A 75 6.88 -5.34 3.92
CA LEU A 75 5.74 -6.12 3.41
C LEU A 75 4.52 -5.24 3.09
N ASP A 76 4.32 -4.20 3.90
CA ASP A 76 3.20 -3.26 3.83
C ASP A 76 3.51 -2.00 3.01
N HIS A 77 4.61 -1.98 2.25
CA HIS A 77 4.94 -0.82 1.42
C HIS A 77 4.04 -0.75 0.18
N ILE A 78 3.60 0.45 -0.21
CA ILE A 78 2.68 0.66 -1.34
C ILE A 78 3.17 -0.01 -2.63
N SER A 79 4.47 0.03 -2.91
CA SER A 79 5.02 -0.62 -4.10
C SER A 79 4.90 -2.14 -4.06
N VAL A 80 5.08 -2.74 -2.88
CA VAL A 80 5.00 -4.19 -2.68
C VAL A 80 3.55 -4.66 -2.79
N GLU A 81 2.61 -3.94 -2.18
CA GLU A 81 1.18 -4.24 -2.29
C GLU A 81 0.65 -4.10 -3.73
N LEU A 82 1.07 -3.04 -4.45
CA LEU A 82 0.70 -2.86 -5.87
C LEU A 82 1.35 -3.92 -6.78
N GLU A 83 2.59 -4.33 -6.50
CA GLU A 83 3.25 -5.43 -7.21
C GLU A 83 2.52 -6.75 -7.00
N PHE A 84 2.03 -7.01 -5.79
CA PHE A 84 1.19 -8.18 -5.53
C PHE A 84 -0.13 -8.15 -6.32
N MET A 85 -0.78 -6.99 -6.41
CA MET A 85 -1.97 -6.82 -7.27
C MET A 85 -1.66 -7.07 -8.75
N HIS A 86 -0.52 -6.56 -9.24
CA HIS A 86 -0.03 -6.87 -10.59
C HIS A 86 0.16 -8.38 -10.79
N PHE A 87 0.81 -9.06 -9.85
CA PHE A 87 1.01 -10.51 -9.90
C PHE A 87 -0.32 -11.28 -9.96
N LEU A 88 -1.31 -10.89 -9.15
CA LEU A 88 -2.62 -11.54 -9.12
C LEU A 88 -3.40 -11.34 -10.42
N THR A 89 -3.38 -10.14 -11.00
CA THR A 89 -4.03 -9.87 -12.30
C THR A 89 -3.34 -10.62 -13.45
N TYR A 90 -2.01 -10.75 -13.41
CA TYR A 90 -1.28 -11.60 -14.34
C TYR A 90 -1.66 -13.08 -14.20
N LYS A 91 -1.73 -13.60 -12.97
CA LYS A 91 -2.17 -14.99 -12.70
C LYS A 91 -3.60 -15.23 -13.17
N GLU A 92 -4.49 -14.24 -13.01
CA GLU A 92 -5.85 -14.32 -13.52
C GLU A 92 -5.87 -14.44 -15.05
N ALA A 93 -5.17 -13.55 -15.77
CA ALA A 93 -5.09 -13.58 -17.22
C ALA A 93 -4.52 -14.91 -17.74
N TYR A 94 -3.48 -15.42 -17.06
CA TYR A 94 -2.92 -16.73 -17.37
C TYR A 94 -3.94 -17.86 -17.16
N ALA A 95 -4.67 -17.82 -16.04
CA ALA A 95 -5.69 -18.83 -15.72
C ALA A 95 -6.86 -18.82 -16.71
N LEU A 96 -7.30 -17.64 -17.17
CA LEU A 96 -8.32 -17.51 -18.21
C LEU A 96 -7.93 -18.25 -19.50
N THR A 97 -6.65 -18.24 -19.83
CA THR A 97 -6.12 -18.84 -21.05
C THR A 97 -5.81 -20.33 -20.88
N HIS A 98 -5.30 -20.75 -19.72
CA HIS A 98 -4.68 -22.08 -19.55
C HIS A 98 -5.36 -23.00 -18.52
N HIS A 99 -6.06 -22.44 -17.52
CA HIS A 99 -6.58 -23.23 -16.38
C HIS A 99 -8.10 -23.19 -16.24
N GLY A 100 -8.77 -22.37 -17.05
CA GLY A 100 -10.21 -22.23 -17.08
C GLY A 100 -10.77 -21.25 -16.03
N PRO A 101 -12.08 -20.99 -16.10
CA PRO A 101 -12.72 -19.86 -15.43
C PRO A 101 -12.76 -19.99 -13.90
N ALA A 102 -12.69 -21.21 -13.35
CA ALA A 102 -12.68 -21.41 -11.90
C ALA A 102 -11.39 -20.87 -11.25
N LYS A 103 -10.23 -21.09 -11.88
CA LYS A 103 -8.95 -20.57 -11.38
C LYS A 103 -8.83 -19.07 -11.56
N ALA A 104 -9.35 -18.52 -12.66
CA ALA A 104 -9.44 -17.07 -12.84
C ALA A 104 -10.31 -16.40 -11.75
N ARG A 105 -11.48 -16.97 -11.44
CA ARG A 105 -12.33 -16.49 -10.34
C ARG A 105 -11.62 -16.51 -8.99
N LEU A 106 -10.85 -17.56 -8.70
CA LEU A 106 -10.06 -17.62 -7.47
C LEU A 106 -9.05 -16.47 -7.39
N CYS A 107 -8.33 -16.16 -8.48
CA CYS A 107 -7.42 -15.01 -8.51
C CYS A 107 -8.17 -13.70 -8.26
N ARG A 108 -9.35 -13.51 -8.86
CA ARG A 108 -10.20 -12.33 -8.66
C ARG A 108 -10.71 -12.22 -7.22
N ASP A 109 -11.08 -13.33 -6.60
CA ASP A 109 -11.53 -13.37 -5.20
C ASP A 109 -10.42 -12.95 -4.24
N VAL A 110 -9.18 -13.38 -4.50
CA VAL A 110 -8.01 -12.97 -3.73
C VAL A 110 -7.70 -11.48 -3.93
N GLN A 111 -7.75 -10.98 -5.17
CA GLN A 111 -7.60 -9.53 -5.45
C GLN A 111 -8.60 -8.71 -4.64
N ARG A 112 -9.88 -9.09 -4.69
CA ARG A 112 -10.95 -8.44 -3.92
C ARG A 112 -10.68 -8.46 -2.42
N LYS A 113 -10.27 -9.62 -1.88
CA LYS A 113 -9.97 -9.74 -0.45
C LYS A 113 -8.78 -8.86 -0.04
N PHE A 114 -7.71 -8.86 -0.83
CA PHE A 114 -6.53 -8.04 -0.55
C PHE A 114 -6.84 -6.54 -0.62
N VAL A 115 -7.61 -6.10 -1.63
CA VAL A 115 -8.06 -4.70 -1.70
C VAL A 115 -8.99 -4.32 -0.55
N GLN A 116 -9.89 -5.21 -0.14
CA GLN A 116 -10.82 -4.95 0.96
C GLN A 116 -10.11 -4.87 2.32
N ASP A 117 -9.22 -5.82 2.59
CA ASP A 117 -8.65 -6.02 3.93
C ASP A 117 -7.31 -5.26 4.11
N HIS A 118 -6.67 -4.82 3.02
CA HIS A 118 -5.37 -4.11 3.01
C HIS A 118 -5.39 -2.86 2.12
N LEU A 119 -4.91 -2.97 0.87
CA LEU A 119 -4.59 -1.85 -0.03
C LEU A 119 -5.67 -0.76 -0.11
N GLY A 120 -6.95 -1.14 -0.17
CA GLY A 120 -8.07 -0.20 -0.29
C GLY A 120 -8.39 0.59 1.00
N ARG A 121 -7.89 0.18 2.16
CA ARG A 121 -8.14 0.84 3.46
C ARG A 121 -7.34 2.12 3.63
N TRP A 122 -6.18 2.22 2.98
CA TRP A 122 -5.18 3.25 3.26
C TRP A 122 -4.64 3.97 2.02
N ALA A 123 -4.47 3.26 0.90
CA ALA A 123 -3.64 3.75 -0.20
C ALA A 123 -4.20 4.99 -0.90
N THR A 124 -5.53 5.16 -0.92
CA THR A 124 -6.16 6.41 -1.40
C THR A 124 -5.79 7.61 -0.54
N ARG A 125 -5.72 7.44 0.79
CA ARG A 125 -5.28 8.52 1.70
C ARG A 125 -3.80 8.80 1.53
N PHE A 126 -2.98 7.78 1.36
CA PHE A 126 -1.57 7.95 1.00
C PHE A 126 -1.42 8.77 -0.30
N ALA A 127 -2.17 8.43 -1.36
CA ALA A 127 -2.14 9.16 -2.62
C ALA A 127 -2.53 10.64 -2.45
N GLN A 128 -3.55 10.95 -1.67
CA GLN A 128 -3.94 12.33 -1.36
C GLN A 128 -2.83 13.10 -0.64
N ARG A 129 -2.20 12.49 0.37
CA ARG A 129 -1.08 13.10 1.10
C ARG A 129 0.15 13.27 0.21
N LEU A 130 0.42 12.31 -0.68
CA LEU A 130 1.49 12.40 -1.68
C LEU A 130 1.25 13.58 -2.61
N GLY A 131 0.02 13.76 -3.10
CA GLY A 131 -0.36 14.89 -3.97
C GLY A 131 -0.11 16.24 -3.29
N GLN A 132 -0.51 16.36 -2.02
CA GLN A 132 -0.27 17.58 -1.21
C GLN A 132 1.23 17.84 -1.01
N LYS A 133 2.02 16.82 -0.68
CA LYS A 133 3.47 16.95 -0.43
C LYS A 133 4.28 17.19 -1.71
N ALA A 134 3.86 16.58 -2.82
CA ALA A 134 4.47 16.76 -4.13
C ALA A 134 4.21 18.17 -4.66
N ASN A 135 3.00 18.71 -4.46
CA ASN A 135 2.57 20.02 -4.95
C ASN A 135 2.72 20.16 -6.48
N GLY A 136 2.38 19.09 -7.21
CA GLY A 136 2.46 19.01 -8.67
C GLY A 136 3.61 18.13 -9.18
N GLY A 137 4.02 18.36 -10.43
CA GLY A 137 5.10 17.61 -11.07
C GLY A 137 4.81 16.12 -11.26
N TYR A 138 5.89 15.34 -11.40
CA TYR A 138 5.84 13.88 -11.58
C TYR A 138 5.07 13.19 -10.45
N TYR A 139 5.43 13.45 -9.19
CA TYR A 139 4.81 12.80 -8.03
C TYR A 139 3.36 13.25 -7.80
N GLY A 140 3.00 14.48 -8.14
CA GLY A 140 1.61 14.95 -8.09
C GLY A 140 0.72 14.28 -9.15
N CYS A 141 1.24 14.07 -10.36
CA CYS A 141 0.55 13.29 -11.39
C CYS A 141 0.43 11.82 -10.99
N LEU A 142 1.49 11.23 -10.43
CA LEU A 142 1.49 9.86 -9.93
C LEU A 142 0.47 9.66 -8.81
N ALA A 143 0.41 10.59 -7.85
CA ALA A 143 -0.58 10.58 -6.78
C ALA A 143 -2.01 10.55 -7.34
N SER A 144 -2.31 11.45 -8.28
CA SER A 144 -3.64 11.52 -8.91
C SER A 144 -3.99 10.24 -9.67
N LEU A 145 -3.01 9.64 -10.34
CA LEU A 145 -3.20 8.38 -11.07
C LEU A 145 -3.46 7.21 -10.10
N VAL A 146 -2.70 7.10 -9.02
CA VAL A 146 -2.87 6.05 -8.00
C VAL A 146 -4.22 6.18 -7.30
N GLU A 147 -4.64 7.39 -6.91
CA GLU A 147 -5.95 7.63 -6.30
C GLU A 147 -7.10 7.21 -7.24
N ALA A 148 -7.04 7.63 -8.51
CA ALA A 148 -8.06 7.28 -9.49
C ALA A 148 -8.07 5.77 -9.81
N PHE A 149 -6.89 5.15 -9.89
CA PHE A 149 -6.75 3.71 -10.09
C PHE A 149 -7.36 2.92 -8.94
N LEU A 150 -6.98 3.21 -7.70
CA LEU A 150 -7.48 2.50 -6.52
C LEU A 150 -9.00 2.64 -6.37
N THR A 151 -9.54 3.82 -6.65
CA THR A 151 -10.99 4.04 -6.65
C THR A 151 -11.69 3.13 -7.66
N ALA A 152 -11.15 3.05 -8.88
CA ALA A 152 -11.68 2.18 -9.92
C ALA A 152 -11.53 0.69 -9.56
N GLU A 153 -10.42 0.28 -8.94
CA GLU A 153 -10.20 -1.11 -8.51
C GLU A 153 -11.18 -1.54 -7.42
N VAL A 154 -11.43 -0.68 -6.42
CA VAL A 154 -12.43 -0.94 -5.36
C VAL A 154 -13.81 -1.15 -5.98
N GLU A 155 -14.21 -0.30 -6.93
CA GLU A 155 -15.49 -0.42 -7.64
C GLU A 155 -15.55 -1.70 -8.50
N PHE A 156 -14.51 -1.94 -9.31
CA PHE A 156 -14.42 -3.09 -10.20
C PHE A 156 -14.47 -4.43 -9.45
N LEU A 157 -13.76 -4.52 -8.33
CA LEU A 157 -13.72 -5.71 -7.49
C LEU A 157 -14.94 -5.81 -6.56
N ARG A 158 -15.77 -4.76 -6.47
CA ARG A 158 -16.85 -4.64 -5.49
C ARG A 158 -16.34 -4.90 -4.06
N ALA A 159 -15.18 -4.34 -3.76
CA ALA A 159 -14.59 -4.38 -2.43
C ALA A 159 -15.23 -3.30 -1.56
N HIS A 160 -15.26 -3.54 -0.25
CA HIS A 160 -15.79 -2.59 0.73
C HIS A 160 -14.76 -2.33 1.83
N PRO A 161 -13.62 -1.69 1.51
CA PRO A 161 -12.58 -1.44 2.49
C PRO A 161 -13.07 -0.49 3.58
N GLU A 162 -12.81 -0.83 4.83
CA GLU A 162 -13.08 0.05 5.97
C GLU A 162 -11.92 1.02 6.17
N ALA A 163 -12.18 2.30 5.89
CA ALA A 163 -11.18 3.35 6.08
C ALA A 163 -10.90 3.56 7.57
N VAL A 164 -9.72 3.15 8.02
CA VAL A 164 -9.31 3.34 9.42
C VAL A 164 -8.60 4.69 9.56
N ALA A 165 -9.05 5.52 10.49
CA ALA A 165 -8.37 6.77 10.85
C ALA A 165 -7.65 6.54 12.18
N VAL A 166 -6.33 6.33 12.13
CA VAL A 166 -5.54 6.13 13.33
C VAL A 166 -4.60 7.30 13.58
N SER A 167 -4.48 7.69 14.85
CA SER A 167 -3.49 8.68 15.30
C SER A 167 -2.09 8.08 15.27
N ALA A 168 -1.15 8.79 14.63
CA ALA A 168 0.27 8.41 14.63
C ALA A 168 0.96 8.59 16.00
N GLU A 169 0.24 9.02 17.03
CA GLU A 169 0.78 9.33 18.37
C GLU A 169 1.38 8.11 19.08
N TRP A 170 0.83 6.91 18.88
CA TRP A 170 1.37 5.70 19.53
C TRP A 170 2.78 5.35 19.03
N ARG A 171 3.15 5.77 17.82
CA ARG A 171 4.52 5.62 17.30
C ARG A 171 5.53 6.59 17.92
N LYS A 172 5.04 7.59 18.65
CA LYS A 172 5.88 8.49 19.46
C LYS A 172 6.11 7.95 20.88
N GLN A 173 5.38 6.90 21.29
CA GLN A 173 5.50 6.29 22.61
C GLN A 173 6.71 5.37 22.65
N SER A 174 7.45 5.41 23.76
CA SER A 174 8.64 4.58 23.97
C SER A 174 8.23 3.12 24.15
N PRO A 175 9.07 2.13 23.77
CA PRO A 175 8.86 0.72 24.15
C PRO A 175 8.67 0.52 25.66
N GLU A 176 9.18 1.44 26.48
CA GLU A 176 9.04 1.44 27.95
C GLU A 176 7.62 1.77 28.44
N ASP A 177 6.78 2.39 27.60
CA ASP A 177 5.41 2.76 27.94
C ASP A 177 4.43 1.59 27.79
N PHE A 178 4.85 0.51 27.11
CA PHE A 178 4.06 -0.72 26.96
C PHE A 178 4.31 -1.68 28.12
N SER A 179 3.92 -1.27 29.33
CA SER A 179 3.88 -2.18 30.47
C SER A 179 2.76 -3.21 30.25
N CYS A 180 3.15 -4.47 30.06
CA CYS A 180 2.23 -5.60 30.07
C CYS A 180 1.67 -5.77 31.50
N PRO A 181 0.36 -5.59 31.74
CA PRO A 181 -0.21 -5.68 33.10
C PRO A 181 -0.21 -7.09 33.69
N VAL A 182 0.31 -8.09 32.97
CA VAL A 182 0.24 -9.51 33.35
C VAL A 182 1.48 -9.96 34.17
N ALA A 183 2.37 -9.05 34.54
CA ALA A 183 3.59 -9.38 35.28
C ALA A 183 3.40 -9.61 36.80
N GLU A 184 2.22 -9.37 37.38
CA GLU A 184 2.01 -9.48 38.84
C GLU A 184 1.29 -10.77 39.29
N GLY A 185 1.16 -11.80 38.44
CA GLY A 185 0.27 -12.93 38.74
C GLY A 185 0.76 -14.36 38.48
N CYS A 186 2.02 -14.58 38.09
CA CYS A 186 2.55 -15.95 37.96
C CYS A 186 3.59 -16.24 39.05
N GLN A 187 3.09 -16.68 40.20
CA GLN A 187 3.80 -17.63 41.08
C GLN A 187 3.23 -19.02 40.84
#